data_AF-A0A453RY69-F1
#
_entry.id   AF-A0A453RY69-F1
#
_cell.length_a   1.000
_cell.length_b   1.000
_cell.length_c   1.000
_cell.angle_alpha   90.00
_cell.angle_beta   90.00
_cell.angle_gamma   90.00
#
_symmetry.space_group_name_H-M   'P 1'
#
loop_
_entity.id
_entity.type
_entity.pdbx_description
1 polymer ?
#
loop_
_entity_poly.entity_id
_entity_poly.type
_entity_poly.pdbx_seq_one_letter_code
_entity_poly.pdbx_strand_id
1 'polypeptide(L)'
;MATSTSTSGGGGARPWRTALLTLRDESVASPSPPALLALLRRLLLPPSSPSLAASAAALSPHEVGSDVAFLAEKAAAAAPCAGAADALRGVCHLIREVMCKTNTEIDSSGWLAVLTFLHELVKCSVEGACLKGHCDRTSALNTLSDCLQILRFLSKDLGRCGSLTENSHVLRVLILIISCLQAELNMTDKSNGSGISSHISVSTNNKNQNTWDMEISAFSMMEDILCKIASSMSEVLWQSVVEVLRKVMDSVTARNLIIESSVMSRFYTSFLRCLHFVLSEPKASLSGHVSIQRKSISVVTVHMISLSF
;
A
#
# COMPACT_ATOMS: atom_id res chain seq x y z
N MET A 1 42.02 0.02 -41.45
CA MET A 1 41.02 1.08 -41.16
C MET A 1 39.82 0.38 -40.57
N ALA A 2 39.76 0.28 -39.24
CA ALA A 2 38.71 -0.44 -38.53
C ALA A 2 37.59 0.55 -38.20
N THR A 3 36.46 0.41 -38.87
CA THR A 3 35.22 1.14 -38.58
C THR A 3 34.62 0.57 -37.30
N SER A 4 34.67 1.39 -36.25
CA SER A 4 33.93 1.20 -35.01
C SER A 4 32.43 1.20 -35.27
N THR A 5 31.80 0.05 -35.11
CA THR A 5 30.35 -0.11 -34.98
C THR A 5 29.91 0.52 -33.65
N SER A 6 29.40 1.75 -33.72
CA SER A 6 28.66 2.37 -32.61
C SER A 6 27.37 1.58 -32.39
N THR A 7 27.29 0.88 -31.27
CA THR A 7 26.09 0.20 -30.79
C THR A 7 24.95 1.21 -30.63
N SER A 8 23.91 1.06 -31.46
CA SER A 8 22.64 1.78 -31.40
C SER A 8 21.79 1.29 -30.21
N GLY A 9 22.22 1.59 -28.98
CA GLY A 9 21.51 1.25 -27.74
C GLY A 9 20.89 2.44 -26.98
N GLY A 10 21.11 3.68 -27.44
CA GLY A 10 20.84 4.89 -26.64
C GLY A 10 19.39 5.42 -26.62
N GLY A 11 18.49 4.89 -27.47
CA GLY A 11 17.15 5.47 -27.65
C GLY A 11 16.14 5.13 -26.55
N GLY A 12 16.19 3.91 -26.00
CA GLY A 12 15.14 3.38 -25.11
C GLY A 12 15.08 4.07 -23.75
N ALA A 13 16.23 4.39 -23.16
CA ALA A 13 16.38 5.01 -21.85
C ALA A 13 16.20 6.54 -21.85
N ARG A 14 16.31 7.19 -23.02
CA ARG A 14 16.35 8.65 -23.14
C ARG A 14 15.13 9.35 -22.53
N PRO A 15 13.87 8.88 -22.72
CA PRO A 15 12.71 9.51 -22.11
C PRO A 15 12.78 9.53 -20.58
N TRP A 16 13.20 8.42 -19.96
CA TRP A 16 13.37 8.31 -18.51
C TRP A 16 14.44 9.27 -17.99
N ARG A 17 15.67 9.18 -18.54
CA ARG A 17 16.78 10.03 -18.08
C ARG A 17 16.48 11.51 -18.25
N THR A 18 15.87 11.91 -19.38
CA THR A 18 15.54 13.32 -19.64
C THR A 18 14.52 13.84 -18.60
N ALA A 19 13.48 13.04 -18.33
CA ALA A 19 12.43 13.45 -17.40
C ALA A 19 12.94 13.55 -15.95
N LEU A 20 13.75 12.58 -15.51
CA LEU A 20 14.33 12.57 -14.17
C LEU A 20 15.42 13.63 -13.98
N LEU A 21 16.25 13.89 -15.00
CA LEU A 21 17.21 14.99 -14.97
C LEU A 21 16.50 16.34 -14.90
N THR A 22 15.46 16.54 -15.71
CA THR A 22 14.65 17.77 -15.65
C THR A 22 14.03 17.95 -14.27
N LEU A 23 13.48 16.89 -13.67
CA LEU A 23 12.93 16.94 -12.32
C LEU A 23 14.02 17.27 -11.28
N ARG A 24 15.21 16.66 -11.39
CA ARG A 24 16.36 16.95 -10.51
C ARG A 24 16.78 18.41 -10.61
N ASP A 25 17.06 18.89 -11.81
CA ASP A 25 17.56 20.25 -12.05
C ASP A 25 16.55 21.31 -11.58
N GLU A 26 15.27 21.14 -11.92
CA GLU A 26 14.20 22.06 -11.49
C GLU A 26 13.92 21.94 -9.97
N SER A 27 14.26 20.81 -9.33
CA SER A 27 14.09 20.62 -7.88
C SER A 27 15.23 21.15 -7.01
N VAL A 28 16.43 21.38 -7.57
CA VAL A 28 17.57 21.95 -6.82
C VAL A 28 17.40 23.45 -6.60
N ALA A 29 16.58 24.12 -7.41
CA ALA A 29 16.28 25.55 -7.30
C ALA A 29 15.34 25.93 -6.13
N SER A 30 15.31 25.15 -5.03
CA SER A 30 14.45 25.34 -3.85
C SER A 30 12.95 25.47 -4.16
N PRO A 31 12.33 24.48 -4.82
CA PRO A 31 10.91 24.53 -5.10
C PRO A 31 10.13 24.47 -3.78
N SER A 32 9.27 25.46 -3.55
CA SER A 32 8.19 25.31 -2.59
C SER A 32 7.40 24.00 -2.87
N PRO A 33 6.77 23.35 -1.88
CA PRO A 33 5.98 22.14 -2.12
C PRO A 33 4.98 22.24 -3.29
N PRO A 34 4.31 23.40 -3.54
CA PRO A 34 3.46 23.58 -4.72
C PRO A 34 4.22 23.56 -6.06
N ALA A 35 5.44 24.10 -6.11
CA ALA A 35 6.27 24.04 -7.30
C ALA A 35 6.68 22.58 -7.60
N LEU A 36 7.03 21.81 -6.56
CA LEU A 36 7.34 20.39 -6.71
C LEU A 36 6.13 19.59 -7.22
N LEU A 37 4.94 19.88 -6.71
CA LEU A 37 3.70 19.28 -7.20
C LEU A 37 3.47 19.58 -8.70
N ALA A 38 3.74 20.80 -9.15
CA ALA A 38 3.64 21.16 -10.56
C ALA A 38 4.64 20.38 -11.43
N LEU A 39 5.87 20.15 -10.95
CA LEU A 39 6.88 19.33 -11.64
C LEU A 39 6.44 17.87 -11.73
N LEU A 40 5.92 17.29 -10.65
CA LEU A 40 5.40 15.92 -10.66
C LEU A 40 4.24 15.76 -11.64
N ARG A 41 3.33 16.74 -11.71
CA ARG A 41 2.27 16.73 -12.73
C ARG A 41 2.84 16.78 -14.14
N ARG A 42 3.85 17.62 -14.40
CA ARG A 42 4.53 17.68 -15.70
C ARG A 42 5.19 16.36 -16.07
N LEU A 43 5.81 15.66 -15.12
CA LEU A 43 6.41 14.33 -15.31
C LEU A 43 5.35 13.29 -15.72
N LEU A 44 4.16 13.37 -15.13
CA LEU A 44 3.07 12.44 -15.35
C LEU A 44 2.21 12.75 -16.59
N LEU A 45 2.35 13.94 -17.17
CA LEU A 45 1.69 14.26 -18.44
C LEU A 45 2.20 13.29 -19.51
N PRO A 46 1.32 12.65 -20.30
CA PRO A 46 1.75 11.72 -21.33
C PRO A 46 2.61 12.44 -22.38
N PRO A 47 3.89 12.08 -22.58
CA PRO A 47 4.52 12.39 -23.84
C PRO A 47 3.97 11.41 -24.88
N SER A 48 3.79 11.86 -26.12
CA SER A 48 3.47 11.02 -27.26
C SER A 48 4.59 9.99 -27.48
N SER A 49 4.45 8.78 -26.89
CA SER A 49 5.25 7.52 -26.98
C SER A 49 6.70 7.52 -26.44
N PRO A 50 7.28 6.36 -26.01
CA PRO A 50 6.70 5.20 -25.31
C PRO A 50 6.44 5.50 -23.81
N SER A 51 5.73 4.61 -23.09
CA SER A 51 5.47 4.79 -21.64
C SER A 51 6.78 4.95 -20.87
N LEU A 52 6.88 5.96 -20.00
CA LEU A 52 8.07 6.27 -19.20
C LEU A 52 8.62 5.03 -18.46
N ALA A 53 7.75 4.19 -17.91
CA ALA A 53 8.13 2.94 -17.25
C ALA A 53 8.83 1.91 -18.17
N ALA A 54 8.48 1.88 -19.46
CA ALA A 54 9.16 1.01 -20.42
C ALA A 54 10.59 1.49 -20.71
N SER A 55 10.81 2.81 -20.70
CA SER A 55 12.15 3.39 -20.84
C SER A 55 13.06 3.07 -19.65
N ALA A 56 12.51 2.90 -18.45
CA ALA A 56 13.26 2.50 -17.27
C ALA A 56 13.90 1.10 -17.42
N ALA A 57 13.27 0.20 -18.18
CA ALA A 57 13.79 -1.17 -18.40
C ALA A 57 15.09 -1.21 -19.21
N ALA A 58 15.47 -0.11 -19.86
CA ALA A 58 16.75 0.02 -20.55
C ALA A 58 17.91 0.51 -19.64
N LEU A 59 17.66 0.69 -18.35
CA LEU A 59 18.61 1.20 -17.36
C LEU A 59 19.13 0.09 -16.45
N SER A 60 20.22 0.38 -15.74
CA SER A 60 20.73 -0.54 -14.71
C SER A 60 19.79 -0.59 -13.49
N PRO A 61 19.64 -1.76 -12.82
CA PRO A 61 18.87 -1.91 -11.58
C PRO A 61 19.09 -0.83 -10.53
N HIS A 62 20.34 -0.46 -10.29
CA HIS A 62 20.75 0.54 -9.31
C HIS A 62 20.36 1.96 -9.72
N GLU A 63 20.51 2.30 -11.01
CA GLU A 63 20.09 3.61 -11.54
C GLU A 63 18.58 3.79 -11.39
N VAL A 64 17.79 2.77 -11.76
CA VAL A 64 16.33 2.79 -11.59
C VAL A 64 15.94 2.88 -10.12
N GLY A 65 16.60 2.11 -9.25
CA GLY A 65 16.33 2.13 -7.81
C GLY A 65 16.56 3.52 -7.19
N SER A 66 17.67 4.18 -7.54
CA SER A 66 17.98 5.54 -7.08
C SER A 66 16.97 6.56 -7.62
N ASP A 67 16.56 6.43 -8.89
CA ASP A 67 15.55 7.31 -9.49
C ASP A 67 14.17 7.12 -8.85
N VAL A 68 13.78 5.88 -8.51
CA VAL A 68 12.54 5.57 -7.78
C VAL A 68 12.57 6.17 -6.37
N ALA A 69 13.68 6.02 -5.66
CA ALA A 69 13.87 6.61 -4.33
C ALA A 69 13.74 8.14 -4.36
N PHE A 70 14.43 8.77 -5.31
CA PHE A 70 14.36 10.22 -5.53
C PHE A 70 12.93 10.68 -5.86
N LEU A 71 12.24 9.97 -6.75
CA LEU A 71 10.86 10.28 -7.11
C LEU A 71 9.90 10.17 -5.91
N ALA A 72 10.06 9.12 -5.09
CA ALA A 72 9.29 8.94 -3.88
C ALA A 72 9.55 10.08 -2.87
N GLU A 73 10.81 10.45 -2.64
CA GLU A 73 11.17 11.57 -1.76
C GLU A 73 10.49 12.87 -2.19
N LYS A 74 10.52 13.18 -3.50
CA LYS A 74 9.88 14.39 -4.02
C LYS A 74 8.36 14.33 -3.95
N ALA A 75 7.77 13.18 -4.20
CA ALA A 75 6.33 13.01 -4.04
C ALA A 75 5.88 13.16 -2.58
N ALA A 76 6.63 12.59 -1.63
CA ALA A 76 6.35 12.77 -0.20
C ALA A 76 6.43 14.26 0.21
N ALA A 77 7.43 15.00 -0.26
CA ALA A 77 7.57 16.43 0.02
C ALA A 77 6.43 17.28 -0.57
N ALA A 78 5.82 16.85 -1.68
CA ALA A 78 4.68 17.51 -2.30
C ALA A 78 3.33 17.15 -1.64
N ALA A 79 3.27 16.09 -0.83
CA ALA A 79 2.03 15.56 -0.27
C ALA A 79 1.18 16.55 0.56
N PRO A 80 1.76 17.47 1.36
CA PRO A 80 0.99 18.46 2.11
C PRO A 80 0.21 19.46 1.24
N CYS A 81 0.45 19.50 -0.06
CA CYS A 81 -0.18 20.47 -0.95
C CYS A 81 -1.66 20.14 -1.20
N ALA A 82 -2.50 21.17 -1.19
CA ALA A 82 -3.90 21.05 -1.58
C ALA A 82 -4.02 20.48 -3.01
N GLY A 83 -4.81 19.41 -3.14
CA GLY A 83 -5.03 18.75 -4.42
C GLY A 83 -3.87 17.87 -4.90
N ALA A 84 -2.89 17.51 -4.08
CA ALA A 84 -1.77 16.64 -4.49
C ALA A 84 -2.19 15.21 -4.88
N ALA A 85 -3.38 14.75 -4.47
CA ALA A 85 -3.80 13.35 -4.59
C ALA A 85 -3.77 12.78 -6.02
N ASP A 86 -4.03 13.58 -7.06
CA ASP A 86 -3.92 13.12 -8.46
C ASP A 86 -2.47 12.79 -8.83
N ALA A 87 -1.54 13.70 -8.53
CA ALA A 87 -0.13 13.54 -8.82
C ALA A 87 0.49 12.41 -8.00
N LEU A 88 0.20 12.33 -6.70
CA LEU A 88 0.74 11.25 -5.85
C LEU A 88 0.26 9.87 -6.35
N ARG A 89 -1.00 9.74 -6.77
CA ARG A 89 -1.51 8.49 -7.36
C ARG A 89 -0.80 8.15 -8.66
N GLY A 90 -0.57 9.14 -9.53
CA GLY A 90 0.19 8.93 -10.76
C GLY A 90 1.63 8.50 -10.49
N VAL A 91 2.30 9.09 -9.51
CA VAL A 91 3.65 8.68 -9.09
C VAL A 91 3.64 7.25 -8.53
N CYS A 92 2.68 6.90 -7.69
CA CYS A 92 2.53 5.55 -7.15
C CYS A 92 2.38 4.51 -8.28
N HIS A 93 1.52 4.81 -9.25
CA HIS A 93 1.32 3.96 -10.40
C HIS A 93 2.61 3.80 -11.23
N LEU A 94 3.32 4.90 -11.49
CA LEU A 94 4.60 4.89 -12.21
C LEU A 94 5.65 4.05 -11.48
N ILE A 95 5.83 4.24 -10.17
CA ILE A 95 6.76 3.45 -9.35
C ILE A 95 6.41 1.96 -9.44
N ARG A 96 5.13 1.61 -9.26
CA ARG A 96 4.64 0.24 -9.37
C ARG A 96 4.92 -0.36 -10.75
N GLU A 97 4.64 0.37 -11.83
CA GLU A 97 4.94 -0.10 -13.19
C GLU A 97 6.44 -0.33 -13.42
N VAL A 98 7.29 0.58 -12.96
CA VAL A 98 8.74 0.48 -13.09
C VAL A 98 9.27 -0.73 -12.33
N MET A 99 8.86 -0.90 -11.07
CA MET A 99 9.26 -2.04 -10.24
C MET A 99 8.72 -3.37 -10.80
N CYS A 100 7.55 -3.39 -11.45
CA CYS A 100 7.07 -4.60 -12.12
C CYS A 100 7.87 -4.95 -13.39
N LYS A 101 8.40 -3.95 -14.11
CA LYS A 101 9.07 -4.13 -15.41
C LYS A 101 10.60 -4.27 -15.28
N THR A 102 11.15 -4.00 -14.12
CA THR A 102 12.60 -3.95 -13.89
C THR A 102 12.98 -4.68 -12.60
N ASN A 103 14.19 -5.23 -12.56
CA ASN A 103 14.72 -5.85 -11.34
C ASN A 103 15.36 -4.76 -10.46
N THR A 104 14.58 -3.78 -9.99
CA THR A 104 15.10 -2.60 -9.27
C THR A 104 15.87 -3.00 -8.02
N GLU A 105 17.08 -2.47 -7.85
CA GLU A 105 17.85 -2.62 -6.61
C GLU A 105 17.76 -1.31 -5.82
N ILE A 106 17.11 -1.36 -4.66
CA ILE A 106 16.90 -0.20 -3.79
C ILE A 106 17.71 -0.40 -2.50
N ASP A 107 18.49 0.61 -2.12
CA ASP A 107 19.23 0.63 -0.87
C ASP A 107 18.31 0.96 0.33
N SER A 108 18.83 0.88 1.56
CA SER A 108 18.01 1.12 2.76
C SER A 108 17.41 2.53 2.81
N SER A 109 18.16 3.53 2.34
CA SER A 109 17.69 4.92 2.31
C SER A 109 16.56 5.12 1.30
N GLY A 110 16.69 4.54 0.10
CA GLY A 110 15.64 4.56 -0.90
C GLY A 110 14.40 3.78 -0.49
N TRP A 111 14.56 2.69 0.25
CA TRP A 111 13.47 1.90 0.79
C TRP A 111 12.61 2.72 1.76
N LEU A 112 13.26 3.45 2.67
CA LEU A 112 12.59 4.35 3.60
C LEU A 112 11.90 5.52 2.87
N ALA A 113 12.50 6.07 1.81
CA ALA A 113 11.89 7.11 0.99
C ALA A 113 10.59 6.63 0.34
N VAL A 114 10.60 5.42 -0.25
CA VAL A 114 9.39 4.79 -0.82
C VAL A 114 8.32 4.58 0.26
N LEU A 115 8.67 4.05 1.42
CA LEU A 115 7.69 3.85 2.50
C LEU A 115 7.11 5.14 3.05
N THR A 116 7.93 6.19 3.17
CA THR A 116 7.49 7.51 3.60
C THR A 116 6.49 8.09 2.60
N PHE A 117 6.79 7.97 1.31
CA PHE A 117 5.85 8.35 0.25
C PHE A 117 4.53 7.57 0.31
N LEU A 118 4.58 6.23 0.44
CA LEU A 118 3.37 5.40 0.55
C LEU A 118 2.54 5.78 1.78
N HIS A 119 3.19 6.06 2.91
CA HIS A 119 2.52 6.53 4.12
C HIS A 119 1.73 7.82 3.85
N GLU A 120 2.38 8.84 3.29
CA GLU A 120 1.72 10.12 2.98
C GLU A 120 0.61 9.96 1.93
N LEU A 121 0.82 9.14 0.90
CA LEU A 121 -0.18 8.86 -0.12
C LEU A 121 -1.45 8.21 0.45
N VAL A 122 -1.29 7.18 1.29
CA VAL A 122 -2.43 6.49 1.90
C VAL A 122 -3.14 7.44 2.86
N LYS A 123 -2.40 8.24 3.64
CA LYS A 123 -2.97 9.26 4.53
C LYS A 123 -3.78 10.31 3.75
N CYS A 124 -3.25 10.85 2.66
CA CYS A 124 -3.99 11.76 1.77
C CYS A 124 -5.27 11.11 1.20
N SER A 125 -5.22 9.79 0.95
CA SER A 125 -6.38 9.04 0.45
C SER A 125 -7.47 8.87 1.52
N VAL A 126 -7.10 8.64 2.80
CA VAL A 126 -8.03 8.59 3.94
C VAL A 126 -8.73 9.93 4.12
N GLU A 127 -7.96 11.02 4.17
CA GLU A 127 -8.49 12.37 4.41
C GLU A 127 -9.38 12.84 3.24
N GLY A 128 -9.03 12.48 1.99
CA GLY A 128 -9.80 12.82 0.80
C GLY A 128 -11.08 12.00 0.59
N ALA A 129 -11.10 10.73 1.01
CA ALA A 129 -12.25 9.83 0.80
C ALA A 129 -13.47 10.16 1.67
N CYS A 130 -13.29 10.87 2.80
CA CYS A 130 -14.39 11.30 3.66
C CYS A 130 -15.32 12.35 3.02
N LEU A 131 -14.94 12.95 1.88
CA LEU A 131 -15.64 14.11 1.30
C LEU A 131 -16.07 13.95 -0.17
N LYS A 132 -15.77 12.83 -0.84
CA LYS A 132 -15.88 12.76 -2.32
C LYS A 132 -16.49 11.47 -2.87
N GLY A 133 -17.12 11.60 -4.04
CA GLY A 133 -18.06 10.64 -4.64
C GLY A 133 -17.45 9.33 -5.17
N HIS A 134 -18.26 8.53 -5.89
CA HIS A 134 -17.94 7.15 -6.27
C HIS A 134 -16.67 6.95 -7.13
N CYS A 135 -16.35 7.89 -8.02
CA CYS A 135 -15.14 7.83 -8.88
C CYS A 135 -13.83 7.98 -8.09
N ASP A 136 -13.85 8.78 -7.02
CA ASP A 136 -12.68 8.99 -6.15
C ASP A 136 -12.37 7.74 -5.31
N ARG A 137 -13.39 6.92 -5.02
CA ARG A 137 -13.23 5.65 -4.27
C ARG A 137 -12.59 4.55 -5.09
N THR A 138 -13.01 4.36 -6.34
CA THR A 138 -12.39 3.32 -7.21
C THR A 138 -10.93 3.64 -7.48
N SER A 139 -10.61 4.92 -7.71
CA SER A 139 -9.23 5.35 -7.87
C SER A 139 -8.42 5.18 -6.59
N ALA A 140 -8.98 5.45 -5.40
CA ALA A 140 -8.34 5.15 -4.12
C ALA A 140 -8.05 3.65 -3.94
N LEU A 141 -8.99 2.75 -4.24
CA LEU A 141 -8.78 1.31 -4.16
C LEU A 141 -7.69 0.82 -5.12
N ASN A 142 -7.65 1.35 -6.34
CA ASN A 142 -6.57 1.05 -7.29
C ASN A 142 -5.20 1.50 -6.73
N THR A 143 -5.16 2.68 -6.10
CA THR A 143 -3.95 3.17 -5.41
C THR A 143 -3.54 2.28 -4.25
N LEU A 144 -4.47 1.80 -3.42
CA LEU A 144 -4.17 0.84 -2.35
C LEU A 144 -3.63 -0.48 -2.92
N SER A 145 -4.19 -0.96 -4.03
CA SER A 145 -3.69 -2.14 -4.75
C SER A 145 -2.25 -1.93 -5.23
N ASP A 146 -1.94 -0.77 -5.82
CA ASP A 146 -0.58 -0.43 -6.26
C ASP A 146 0.38 -0.32 -5.06
N CYS A 147 -0.05 0.28 -3.94
CA CYS A 147 0.72 0.31 -2.69
C CYS A 147 1.04 -1.11 -2.19
N LEU A 148 0.05 -2.00 -2.15
CA LEU A 148 0.25 -3.39 -1.73
C LEU A 148 1.20 -4.13 -2.68
N GLN A 149 1.15 -3.86 -3.99
CA GLN A 149 2.06 -4.46 -4.96
C GLN A 149 3.50 -3.96 -4.78
N ILE A 150 3.69 -2.65 -4.53
CA ILE A 150 5.01 -2.09 -4.19
C ILE A 150 5.51 -2.73 -2.90
N LEU A 151 4.71 -2.78 -1.84
CA LEU A 151 5.08 -3.43 -0.58
C LEU A 151 5.45 -4.90 -0.76
N ARG A 152 4.73 -5.65 -1.61
CA ARG A 152 5.07 -7.03 -1.94
C ARG A 152 6.39 -7.14 -2.71
N PHE A 153 6.68 -6.24 -3.64
CA PHE A 153 7.97 -6.22 -4.33
C PHE A 153 9.09 -5.97 -3.32
N LEU A 154 8.93 -4.93 -2.51
CA LEU A 154 9.86 -4.59 -1.44
C LEU A 154 10.03 -5.77 -0.45
N SER A 155 8.98 -6.55 -0.23
CA SER A 155 8.98 -7.75 0.62
C SER A 155 9.60 -8.99 -0.05
N LYS A 156 9.67 -9.07 -1.38
CA LYS A 156 10.30 -10.18 -2.13
C LYS A 156 11.83 -10.07 -2.16
N ASP A 157 12.36 -8.85 -2.25
CA ASP A 157 13.78 -8.58 -1.96
C ASP A 157 14.14 -8.81 -0.48
N LEU A 158 13.12 -8.99 0.37
CA LEU A 158 13.19 -9.18 1.82
C LEU A 158 13.40 -10.63 2.27
N GLY A 159 14.01 -11.46 1.40
CA GLY A 159 14.91 -12.51 1.90
C GLY A 159 16.05 -11.90 2.75
N ARG A 160 16.29 -10.61 2.59
CA ARG A 160 17.02 -9.73 3.51
C ARG A 160 16.16 -9.48 4.76
N CYS A 161 16.63 -9.86 5.95
CA CYS A 161 16.05 -9.37 7.22
C CYS A 161 16.14 -7.84 7.23
N GLY A 162 15.06 -7.15 6.83
CA GLY A 162 14.97 -5.70 6.95
C GLY A 162 15.28 -5.26 8.39
N SER A 163 15.80 -4.06 8.57
CA SER A 163 16.04 -3.49 9.89
C SER A 163 14.72 -3.32 10.67
N LEU A 164 14.81 -3.18 11.99
CA LEU A 164 13.64 -2.89 12.82
C LEU A 164 12.89 -1.63 12.35
N THR A 165 13.64 -0.58 11.98
CA THR A 165 13.09 0.69 11.48
C THR A 165 12.29 0.49 10.20
N GLU A 166 12.84 -0.29 9.28
CA GLU A 166 12.24 -0.62 8.00
C GLU A 166 10.92 -1.39 8.20
N ASN A 167 10.97 -2.51 8.91
CA ASN A 167 9.78 -3.30 9.24
C ASN A 167 8.71 -2.46 10.00
N SER A 168 9.14 -1.56 10.88
CA SER A 168 8.24 -0.67 11.59
C SER A 168 7.50 0.29 10.66
N HIS A 169 8.15 0.82 9.63
CA HIS A 169 7.50 1.67 8.63
C HIS A 169 6.52 0.89 7.76
N VAL A 170 6.87 -0.35 7.35
CA VAL A 170 5.93 -1.23 6.63
C VAL A 170 4.67 -1.46 7.45
N LEU A 171 4.78 -1.78 8.75
CA LEU A 171 3.61 -1.94 9.61
C LEU A 171 2.74 -0.68 9.65
N ARG A 172 3.35 0.51 9.76
CA ARG A 172 2.60 1.78 9.77
C ARG A 172 1.80 1.96 8.49
N VAL A 173 2.40 1.70 7.32
CA VAL A 173 1.70 1.78 6.03
C VAL A 173 0.58 0.73 5.95
N LEU A 174 0.84 -0.52 6.35
CA LEU A 174 -0.17 -1.59 6.35
C LEU A 174 -1.36 -1.28 7.27
N ILE A 175 -1.12 -0.72 8.46
CA ILE A 175 -2.17 -0.28 9.39
C ILE A 175 -3.09 0.76 8.72
N LEU A 176 -2.51 1.73 7.99
CA LEU A 176 -3.30 2.72 7.25
C LEU A 176 -4.10 2.06 6.12
N ILE A 177 -3.48 1.19 5.32
CA ILE A 177 -4.16 0.48 4.23
C ILE A 177 -5.34 -0.34 4.76
N ILE A 178 -5.14 -1.13 5.82
CA ILE A 178 -6.21 -1.93 6.45
C ILE A 178 -7.34 -1.02 6.94
N SER A 179 -7.00 0.11 7.55
CA SER A 179 -8.00 1.08 7.99
C SER A 179 -8.82 1.64 6.82
N CYS A 180 -8.20 1.91 5.67
CA CYS A 180 -8.89 2.32 4.46
C CYS A 180 -9.81 1.22 3.91
N LEU A 181 -9.31 -0.01 3.81
CA LEU A 181 -10.07 -1.15 3.30
C LEU A 181 -11.31 -1.43 4.16
N GLN A 182 -11.16 -1.36 5.48
CA GLN A 182 -12.28 -1.47 6.42
C GLN A 182 -13.30 -0.35 6.24
N ALA A 183 -12.88 0.89 6.06
CA ALA A 183 -13.79 2.01 5.79
C ALA A 183 -14.57 1.79 4.48
N GLU A 184 -13.90 1.30 3.43
CA GLU A 184 -14.55 0.99 2.15
C GLU A 184 -15.57 -0.14 2.29
N LEU A 185 -15.18 -1.25 2.91
CA LEU A 185 -16.06 -2.39 3.17
C LEU A 185 -17.28 -2.01 4.03
N ASN A 186 -17.15 -1.08 4.98
CA ASN A 186 -18.26 -0.67 5.86
C ASN A 186 -19.31 0.17 5.12
N MET A 187 -18.93 0.79 4.01
CA MET A 187 -19.80 1.68 3.24
C MET A 187 -20.58 0.92 2.16
N THR A 188 -20.02 -0.16 1.63
CA THR A 188 -20.71 -1.02 0.64
C THR A 188 -21.93 -1.71 1.24
N ASP A 189 -21.88 -2.07 2.53
CA ASP A 189 -22.94 -2.81 3.21
C ASP A 189 -24.17 -1.95 3.54
N LYS A 190 -24.03 -0.61 3.54
CA LYS A 190 -25.12 0.33 3.89
C LYS A 190 -26.00 0.75 2.71
N SER A 191 -25.70 0.33 1.48
CA SER A 191 -26.39 0.81 0.28
C SER A 191 -27.74 0.13 -0.05
N ASN A 192 -28.17 -0.86 0.73
CA ASN A 192 -29.42 -1.61 0.50
C ASN A 192 -30.69 -0.89 0.99
N GLY A 193 -30.83 0.40 0.66
CA GLY A 193 -31.92 1.25 1.12
C GLY A 193 -32.52 2.15 0.04
N SER A 194 -32.55 1.75 -1.23
CA SER A 194 -33.55 2.24 -2.21
C SER A 194 -33.41 1.44 -3.51
N GLY A 195 -34.54 1.05 -4.10
CA GLY A 195 -34.60 0.13 -5.23
C GLY A 195 -33.95 0.64 -6.53
N ILE A 196 -33.76 -0.34 -7.42
CA ILE A 196 -33.39 -0.26 -8.86
C ILE A 196 -31.89 -0.40 -9.15
N SER A 197 -31.46 -1.64 -9.47
CA SER A 197 -30.77 -2.03 -10.72
C SER A 197 -30.05 -3.37 -10.57
N SER A 198 -30.50 -4.39 -11.31
CA SER A 198 -29.91 -5.75 -11.35
C SER A 198 -28.56 -5.84 -12.07
N HIS A 199 -28.09 -4.78 -12.73
CA HIS A 199 -26.78 -4.74 -13.39
C HIS A 199 -25.63 -4.31 -12.48
N ILE A 200 -25.92 -3.71 -11.31
CA ILE A 200 -24.91 -3.21 -10.36
C ILE A 200 -24.42 -4.35 -9.43
N SER A 201 -25.24 -5.37 -9.21
CA SER A 201 -24.97 -6.45 -8.24
C SER A 201 -23.69 -7.24 -8.54
N VAL A 202 -23.40 -7.55 -9.81
CA VAL A 202 -22.20 -8.30 -10.23
C VAL A 202 -20.93 -7.47 -10.05
N SER A 203 -20.99 -6.17 -10.38
CA SER A 203 -19.84 -5.26 -10.24
C SER A 203 -19.51 -4.99 -8.77
N THR A 204 -20.53 -4.78 -7.93
CA THR A 204 -20.35 -4.60 -6.48
C THR A 204 -19.81 -5.86 -5.81
N ASN A 205 -20.28 -7.05 -6.21
CA ASN A 205 -19.79 -8.32 -5.68
C ASN A 205 -18.32 -8.57 -6.06
N ASN A 206 -17.94 -8.30 -7.31
CA ASN A 206 -16.54 -8.39 -7.76
C ASN A 206 -15.62 -7.36 -7.07
N LYS A 207 -16.13 -6.15 -6.79
CA LYS A 207 -15.38 -5.10 -6.09
C LYS A 207 -15.15 -5.47 -4.61
N ASN A 208 -16.17 -6.02 -3.95
CA ASN A 208 -16.05 -6.52 -2.59
C ASN A 208 -15.07 -7.69 -2.51
N GLN A 209 -15.12 -8.61 -3.48
CA GLN A 209 -14.17 -9.72 -3.57
C GLN A 209 -12.73 -9.21 -3.68
N ASN A 210 -12.46 -8.22 -4.55
CA ASN A 210 -11.12 -7.63 -4.67
C ASN A 210 -10.66 -6.97 -3.37
N THR A 211 -11.59 -6.37 -2.62
CA THR A 211 -11.27 -5.62 -1.40
C THR A 211 -10.89 -6.58 -0.28
N TRP A 212 -11.63 -7.70 -0.15
CA TRP A 212 -11.27 -8.79 0.74
C TRP A 212 -9.93 -9.44 0.37
N ASP A 213 -9.64 -9.64 -0.93
CA ASP A 213 -8.35 -10.18 -1.36
C ASP A 213 -7.18 -9.21 -1.03
N MET A 214 -7.40 -7.90 -1.15
CA MET A 214 -6.43 -6.89 -0.69
C MET A 214 -6.24 -6.93 0.82
N GLU A 215 -7.32 -7.07 1.58
CA GLU A 215 -7.30 -7.15 3.04
C GLU A 215 -6.57 -8.39 3.55
N ILE A 216 -6.88 -9.57 2.98
CA ILE A 216 -6.15 -10.83 3.24
C ILE A 216 -4.65 -10.63 2.97
N SER A 217 -4.31 -9.99 1.85
CA SER A 217 -2.91 -9.75 1.52
C SER A 217 -2.22 -8.78 2.48
N ALA A 218 -2.92 -7.75 2.95
CA ALA A 218 -2.36 -6.80 3.92
C ALA A 218 -2.11 -7.49 5.26
N PHE A 219 -3.04 -8.35 5.72
CA PHE A 219 -2.83 -9.16 6.92
C PHE A 219 -1.71 -10.19 6.76
N SER A 220 -1.61 -10.86 5.61
CA SER A 220 -0.50 -11.78 5.36
C SER A 220 0.87 -11.08 5.43
N MET A 221 0.99 -9.88 4.86
CA MET A 221 2.23 -9.10 4.98
C MET A 221 2.45 -8.62 6.41
N MET A 222 1.40 -8.22 7.13
CA MET A 222 1.51 -7.84 8.53
C MET A 222 1.98 -9.01 9.41
N GLU A 223 1.46 -10.21 9.19
CA GLU A 223 1.90 -11.45 9.83
C GLU A 223 3.40 -11.69 9.60
N ASP A 224 3.88 -11.62 8.35
CA ASP A 224 5.29 -11.82 8.00
C ASP A 224 6.21 -10.83 8.72
N ILE A 225 5.77 -9.59 8.90
CA ILE A 225 6.53 -8.54 9.59
C ILE A 225 6.47 -8.74 11.11
N LEU A 226 5.29 -9.05 11.66
CA LEU A 226 5.11 -9.32 13.10
C LEU A 226 5.96 -10.52 13.54
N CYS A 227 6.05 -11.58 12.72
CA CYS A 227 6.95 -12.70 12.96
C CYS A 227 8.40 -12.25 13.22
N LYS A 228 8.85 -11.19 12.55
CA LYS A 228 10.24 -10.69 12.58
C LYS A 228 10.49 -9.72 13.72
N ILE A 229 9.54 -8.84 14.03
CA ILE A 229 9.77 -7.70 14.94
C ILE A 229 8.91 -7.68 16.20
N ALA A 230 8.00 -8.64 16.42
CA ALA A 230 7.09 -8.63 17.58
C ALA A 230 7.83 -8.46 18.92
N SER A 231 8.98 -9.13 19.10
CA SER A 231 9.76 -9.06 20.33
C SER A 231 10.41 -7.70 20.58
N SER A 232 10.88 -7.04 19.52
CA SER A 232 11.62 -5.76 19.56
C SER A 232 10.75 -4.53 19.20
N MET A 233 9.46 -4.74 18.96
CA MET A 233 8.52 -3.68 18.59
C MET A 233 8.26 -2.71 19.75
N SER A 234 8.28 -1.41 19.45
CA SER A 234 7.90 -0.36 20.40
C SER A 234 6.43 -0.48 20.86
N GLU A 235 6.15 -0.05 22.09
CA GLU A 235 4.79 -0.04 22.64
C GLU A 235 3.80 0.77 21.79
N VAL A 236 4.21 1.94 21.29
CA VAL A 236 3.37 2.80 20.44
C VAL A 236 2.95 2.11 19.15
N LEU A 237 3.90 1.39 18.51
CA LEU A 237 3.59 0.63 17.30
C LEU A 237 2.73 -0.58 17.60
N TRP A 238 3.02 -1.31 18.69
CA TRP A 238 2.19 -2.42 19.16
C TRP A 238 0.74 -1.98 19.41
N GLN A 239 0.52 -0.86 20.11
CA GLN A 239 -0.81 -0.29 20.34
C GLN A 239 -1.52 0.05 19.02
N SER A 240 -0.80 0.57 18.02
CA SER A 240 -1.38 0.88 16.71
C SER A 240 -1.85 -0.39 15.97
N VAL A 241 -1.11 -1.50 16.11
CA VAL A 241 -1.50 -2.81 15.58
C VAL A 241 -2.72 -3.37 16.32
N VAL A 242 -2.71 -3.33 17.66
CA VAL A 242 -3.86 -3.78 18.48
C VAL A 242 -5.13 -3.01 18.09
N GLU A 243 -5.01 -1.69 17.94
CA GLU A 243 -6.13 -0.81 17.63
C GLU A 243 -6.76 -1.10 16.26
N VAL A 244 -5.93 -1.37 15.23
CA VAL A 244 -6.48 -1.75 13.92
C VAL A 244 -7.12 -3.14 13.95
N LEU A 245 -6.51 -4.11 14.65
CA LEU A 245 -7.09 -5.45 14.82
C LEU A 245 -8.43 -5.39 15.56
N ARG A 246 -8.52 -4.53 16.58
CA ARG A 246 -9.76 -4.27 17.31
C ARG A 246 -10.87 -3.74 16.40
N LYS A 247 -10.56 -2.70 15.62
CA LYS A 247 -11.52 -2.09 14.69
C LYS A 247 -12.03 -3.08 13.65
N VAL A 248 -11.14 -3.91 13.12
CA VAL A 248 -11.49 -4.97 12.17
C VAL A 248 -12.41 -6.01 12.84
N MET A 249 -12.07 -6.46 14.05
CA MET A 249 -12.92 -7.39 14.82
C MET A 249 -14.31 -6.80 15.12
N ASP A 250 -14.37 -5.54 15.54
CA ASP A 250 -15.63 -4.84 15.82
C ASP A 250 -16.49 -4.71 14.54
N SER A 251 -15.85 -4.41 13.40
CA SER A 251 -16.48 -4.35 12.07
C SER A 251 -17.04 -5.71 11.63
N VAL A 252 -16.24 -6.78 11.73
CA VAL A 252 -16.65 -8.15 11.39
C VAL A 252 -17.83 -8.61 12.26
N THR A 253 -17.78 -8.33 13.56
CA THR A 253 -18.86 -8.65 14.51
C THR A 253 -20.13 -7.89 14.15
N ALA A 254 -20.03 -6.59 13.87
CA ALA A 254 -21.19 -5.75 13.55
C ALA A 254 -21.95 -6.20 12.29
N ARG A 255 -21.24 -6.81 11.34
CA ARG A 255 -21.81 -7.28 10.08
C ARG A 255 -22.34 -8.71 10.14
N ASN A 256 -22.18 -9.41 11.27
CA ASN A 256 -22.47 -10.84 11.38
C ASN A 256 -21.83 -11.65 10.25
N LEU A 257 -20.59 -11.33 9.86
CA LEU A 257 -19.86 -12.02 8.77
C LEU A 257 -19.36 -13.42 9.17
N ILE A 258 -20.14 -14.15 9.97
CA ILE A 258 -20.01 -15.58 10.18
C ILE A 258 -20.62 -16.27 8.95
N ILE A 259 -20.06 -15.98 7.77
CA ILE A 259 -20.48 -16.59 6.51
C ILE A 259 -19.34 -17.52 6.09
N GLU A 260 -19.66 -18.80 5.94
CA GLU A 260 -18.73 -19.83 5.46
C GLU A 260 -18.45 -19.62 3.96
N SER A 261 -17.44 -18.80 3.66
CA SER A 261 -16.84 -18.73 2.34
C SER A 261 -15.33 -18.97 2.43
N SER A 262 -14.74 -19.52 1.37
CA SER A 262 -13.29 -19.74 1.29
C SER A 262 -12.49 -18.44 1.48
N VAL A 263 -13.06 -17.31 1.08
CA VAL A 263 -12.49 -15.97 1.23
C VAL A 263 -12.49 -15.54 2.70
N MET A 264 -13.62 -15.71 3.39
CA MET A 264 -13.71 -15.40 4.82
C MET A 264 -12.81 -16.31 5.66
N SER A 265 -12.69 -17.60 5.30
CA SER A 265 -11.76 -18.53 5.95
C SER A 265 -10.30 -18.08 5.83
N ARG A 266 -9.86 -17.67 4.62
CA ARG A 266 -8.53 -17.10 4.40
C ARG A 266 -8.31 -15.81 5.20
N PHE A 267 -9.32 -14.94 5.23
CA PHE A 267 -9.29 -13.72 6.03
C PHE A 267 -9.13 -14.01 7.52
N TYR A 268 -9.98 -14.86 8.10
CA TYR A 268 -9.90 -15.22 9.52
C TYR A 268 -8.56 -15.86 9.85
N THR A 269 -8.03 -16.72 8.97
CA THR A 269 -6.70 -17.32 9.16
C THR A 269 -5.61 -16.25 9.28
N SER A 270 -5.48 -15.35 8.30
CA SER A 270 -4.45 -14.30 8.34
C SER A 270 -4.65 -13.32 9.49
N PHE A 271 -5.89 -12.95 9.78
CA PHE A 271 -6.23 -12.06 10.89
C PHE A 271 -5.88 -12.67 12.25
N LEU A 272 -6.27 -13.93 12.50
CA LEU A 272 -6.04 -14.62 13.77
C LEU A 272 -4.55 -14.86 14.02
N ARG A 273 -3.75 -15.06 12.97
CA ARG A 273 -2.29 -15.16 13.11
C ARG A 273 -1.67 -13.83 13.53
N CYS A 274 -2.07 -12.71 12.93
CA CYS A 274 -1.64 -11.38 13.37
C CYS A 274 -2.00 -11.14 14.84
N LEU A 275 -3.22 -11.51 15.22
CA LEU A 275 -3.68 -11.40 16.58
C LEU A 275 -2.86 -12.24 17.56
N HIS A 276 -2.57 -13.49 17.20
CA HIS A 276 -1.73 -14.38 18.02
C HIS A 276 -0.38 -13.73 18.34
N PHE A 277 0.32 -13.16 17.35
CA PHE A 277 1.61 -12.49 17.60
C PHE A 277 1.51 -11.35 18.59
N VAL A 278 0.44 -10.55 18.51
CA VAL A 278 0.25 -9.36 19.36
C VAL A 278 -0.14 -9.74 20.79
N LEU A 279 -0.92 -10.82 20.95
CA LEU A 279 -1.40 -11.29 22.26
C LEU A 279 -0.37 -12.16 23.00
N SER A 280 0.52 -12.84 22.28
CA SER A 280 1.55 -13.70 22.89
C SER A 280 2.60 -12.89 23.65
N GLU A 281 2.88 -11.65 23.23
CA GLU A 281 3.81 -10.75 23.92
C GLU A 281 3.21 -9.34 24.07
N PRO A 282 2.31 -9.11 25.05
CA PRO A 282 1.72 -7.81 25.26
C PRO A 282 2.78 -6.81 25.72
N LYS A 283 2.87 -5.66 25.03
CA LYS A 283 3.82 -4.58 25.40
C LYS A 283 3.22 -3.59 26.41
N ALA A 284 1.91 -3.66 26.63
CA ALA A 284 1.18 -2.85 27.60
C ALA A 284 -0.04 -3.60 28.14
N SER A 285 -0.73 -3.02 29.13
CA SER A 285 -1.97 -3.58 29.67
C SER A 285 -3.05 -3.70 28.59
N LEU A 286 -3.62 -4.90 28.47
CA LEU A 286 -4.75 -5.20 27.59
C LEU A 286 -6.10 -4.81 28.22
N SER A 287 -6.15 -4.14 29.37
CA SER A 287 -7.41 -3.85 30.08
C SER A 287 -8.40 -2.98 29.27
N GLY A 288 -7.89 -2.10 28.39
CA GLY A 288 -8.71 -1.35 27.43
C GLY A 288 -9.14 -2.15 26.19
N HIS A 289 -8.56 -3.35 26.00
CA HIS A 289 -8.69 -4.20 24.81
C HIS A 289 -9.37 -5.56 25.11
N VAL A 290 -9.98 -5.70 26.29
CA VAL A 290 -10.60 -6.97 26.78
C VAL A 290 -11.70 -7.50 25.85
N SER A 291 -12.37 -6.61 25.10
CA SER A 291 -13.35 -7.00 24.08
C SER A 291 -12.71 -7.83 22.97
N ILE A 292 -11.47 -7.52 22.57
CA ILE A 292 -10.70 -8.31 21.61
C ILE A 292 -10.44 -9.68 22.19
N GLN A 293 -9.93 -9.78 23.42
CA GLN A 293 -9.58 -11.07 24.01
C GLN A 293 -10.80 -12.01 24.11
N ARG A 294 -11.96 -11.51 24.59
CA ARG A 294 -13.19 -12.32 24.66
C ARG A 294 -13.75 -12.69 23.28
N LYS A 295 -13.82 -11.72 22.35
CA LYS A 295 -14.39 -11.96 21.01
C LYS A 295 -13.47 -12.84 20.17
N SER A 296 -12.16 -12.65 20.26
CA SER A 296 -11.18 -13.48 19.58
C SER A 296 -11.19 -14.91 20.08
N ILE A 297 -11.33 -15.15 21.39
CA ILE A 297 -11.57 -16.49 21.92
C ILE A 297 -12.86 -17.05 21.31
N SER A 298 -13.96 -16.29 21.29
CA SER A 298 -15.21 -16.73 20.67
C SER A 298 -15.09 -17.06 19.17
N VAL A 299 -14.38 -16.24 18.39
CA VAL A 299 -14.16 -16.44 16.94
C VAL A 299 -13.23 -17.61 16.68
N VAL A 300 -12.14 -17.75 17.46
CA VAL A 300 -11.23 -18.91 17.38
C VAL A 300 -11.99 -20.18 17.74
N THR A 301 -12.82 -20.16 18.80
CA THR A 301 -13.65 -21.31 19.18
C THR A 301 -14.66 -21.66 18.10
N VAL A 302 -15.37 -20.68 17.52
CA VAL A 302 -16.32 -20.93 16.42
C VAL A 302 -15.62 -21.47 15.16
N HIS A 303 -14.45 -20.93 14.80
CA HIS A 303 -13.70 -21.39 13.64
C HIS A 303 -13.07 -22.79 13.83
N MET A 304 -12.54 -23.08 15.02
CA MET A 304 -12.08 -24.42 15.39
C MET A 304 -13.21 -25.43 15.36
N ILE A 305 -14.42 -25.04 15.75
CA ILE A 305 -15.62 -25.89 15.68
C ILE A 305 -16.03 -26.12 14.22
N SER A 306 -16.11 -25.10 13.37
CA SER A 306 -16.44 -25.27 11.93
C SER A 306 -15.37 -26.03 11.13
N LEU A 307 -14.11 -26.05 11.54
CA LEU A 307 -13.06 -26.87 10.91
C LEU A 307 -13.06 -28.33 11.36
N SER A 308 -13.81 -28.66 12.42
CA SER A 308 -13.89 -30.00 13.02
C SER A 308 -15.14 -30.78 12.59
N PHE A 309 -15.95 -30.21 11.68
CA PHE A 309 -17.12 -30.84 11.04
C PHE A 309 -16.96 -30.82 9.52
#